data_AF-A0A329C567-F1
#
_entry.id   AF-A0A329C567-F1
#
_cell.length_a   1.000
_cell.length_b   1.000
_cell.length_c   1.000
_cell.angle_alpha   90.00
_cell.angle_beta   90.00
_cell.angle_gamma   90.00
#
_symmetry.space_group_name_H-M   'P 1'
#
loop_
_entity.id
_entity.type
_entity.pdbx_description
1 polymer ?
#
loop_
_entity_poly.entity_id
_entity_poly.type
_entity_poly.pdbx_seq_one_letter_code
_entity_poly.pdbx_strand_id
1 'polypeptide(L)'
;MRKSALHIESPAKHPFESCFVDLGGHSAERALSALTAAVHAAQREMNAFVWLEEALPGATLKPALAFGTVGELYRSYTRPAEFGRLKQVWRA
;
A
#
# COMPACT_ATOMS: atom_id res chain seq x y z
N MET A 1 -26.23 -15.86 26.53
CA MET A 1 -25.31 -16.25 25.44
C MET A 1 -25.18 -15.10 24.46
N ARG A 2 -24.01 -14.43 24.40
CA ARG A 2 -23.75 -13.39 23.40
C ARG A 2 -23.36 -14.06 22.09
N LYS A 3 -24.09 -13.72 21.01
CA LYS A 3 -23.86 -14.16 19.64
C LYS A 3 -22.48 -13.69 19.19
N SER A 4 -21.56 -14.63 18.93
CA SER A 4 -20.32 -14.34 18.21
C SER A 4 -20.69 -14.12 16.75
N ALA A 5 -20.73 -12.86 16.32
CA ALA A 5 -20.88 -12.50 14.92
C ALA A 5 -19.67 -13.05 14.15
N LEU A 6 -19.94 -13.84 13.11
CA LEU A 6 -18.95 -14.28 12.15
C LEU A 6 -18.25 -13.04 11.57
N HIS A 7 -16.95 -12.90 11.82
CA HIS A 7 -16.11 -11.99 11.04
C HIS A 7 -16.00 -12.61 9.66
N ILE A 8 -16.75 -12.06 8.71
CA ILE A 8 -16.61 -12.40 7.30
C ILE A 8 -15.25 -11.84 6.89
N GLU A 9 -14.26 -12.72 6.75
CA GLU A 9 -13.01 -12.41 6.07
C GLU A 9 -13.36 -12.07 4.62
N SER A 10 -13.56 -10.77 4.34
CA SER A 10 -13.56 -10.26 2.98
C SER A 10 -12.26 -10.71 2.31
N PRO A 11 -12.26 -11.02 1.00
CA PRO A 11 -11.04 -11.42 0.29
C PRO A 11 -9.95 -10.41 0.64
N ALA A 12 -8.84 -10.90 1.23
CA ALA A 12 -7.85 -10.08 1.89
C ALA A 12 -7.43 -8.94 0.96
N LYS A 13 -7.95 -7.74 1.24
CA LYS A 13 -7.71 -6.54 0.45
C LYS A 13 -6.19 -6.40 0.33
N HIS A 14 -5.68 -6.25 -0.89
CA HIS A 14 -4.25 -6.34 -1.15
C HIS A 14 -3.55 -5.31 -0.23
N PRO A 15 -2.49 -5.68 0.52
CA PRO A 15 -1.98 -4.83 1.60
C PRO A 15 -1.58 -3.43 1.12
N PHE A 16 -1.22 -3.30 -0.16
CA PHE A 16 -0.93 -2.00 -0.78
C PHE A 16 -2.14 -1.07 -0.90
N GLU A 17 -3.36 -1.60 -1.06
CA GLU A 17 -4.59 -0.79 -1.08
C GLU A 17 -4.78 0.00 0.22
N SER A 18 -4.20 -0.47 1.32
CA SER A 18 -4.24 0.24 2.60
C SER A 18 -3.50 1.59 2.57
N CYS A 19 -2.66 1.86 1.58
CA CYS A 19 -2.00 3.15 1.38
C CYS A 19 -2.90 4.20 0.70
N PHE A 20 -4.01 3.77 0.11
CA PHE A 20 -4.90 4.60 -0.70
C PHE A 20 -6.22 4.85 0.01
N VAL A 21 -6.82 6.00 -0.30
CA VAL A 21 -8.25 6.25 -0.08
C VAL A 21 -9.03 5.64 -1.24
N ASP A 22 -8.54 5.84 -2.46
CA ASP A 22 -9.10 5.31 -3.69
C ASP A 22 -7.98 5.02 -4.70
N LEU A 23 -8.14 4.00 -5.53
CA LEU A 23 -7.16 3.62 -6.55
C LEU A 23 -7.49 4.16 -7.95
N GLY A 24 -8.54 4.97 -8.13
CA GLY A 24 -8.84 5.60 -9.42
C GLY A 24 -9.15 4.62 -10.54
N GLY A 25 -9.66 3.43 -10.21
CA GLY A 25 -9.88 2.35 -11.18
C GLY A 25 -8.64 1.51 -11.52
N HIS A 26 -7.48 1.79 -10.92
CA HIS A 26 -6.29 0.95 -11.04
C HIS A 26 -6.39 -0.28 -10.13
N SER A 27 -5.80 -1.41 -10.53
CA SER A 27 -5.65 -2.55 -9.63
C SER A 27 -4.48 -2.35 -8.66
N ALA A 28 -4.57 -2.96 -7.49
CA ALA A 28 -3.51 -2.89 -6.48
C ALA A 28 -2.16 -3.44 -6.98
N GLU A 29 -2.20 -4.48 -7.83
CA GLU A 29 -1.01 -5.07 -8.46
C GLU A 29 -0.35 -4.08 -9.43
N ARG A 30 -1.14 -3.39 -10.25
CA ARG A 30 -0.63 -2.37 -11.19
C ARG A 30 0.02 -1.21 -10.42
N ALA A 31 -0.64 -0.77 -9.35
CA ALA A 31 -0.12 0.29 -8.50
C ALA A 31 1.18 -0.12 -7.79
N LEU A 32 1.27 -1.35 -7.29
CA LEU A 32 2.50 -1.88 -6.68
C LEU A 32 3.64 -2.02 -7.70
N SER A 33 3.33 -2.48 -8.92
CA SER A 33 4.30 -2.57 -10.01
C SER A 33 4.88 -1.20 -10.36
N ALA A 34 4.02 -0.18 -10.49
CA ALA A 34 4.43 1.20 -10.72
C ALA A 34 5.32 1.74 -9.59
N LEU A 35 4.95 1.49 -8.34
CA LEU A 35 5.76 1.90 -7.18
C LEU A 35 7.13 1.23 -7.18
N THR A 36 7.17 -0.08 -7.45
CA THR A 36 8.40 -0.86 -7.51
C THR A 36 9.31 -0.34 -8.62
N ALA A 37 8.75 -0.06 -9.80
CA ALA A 37 9.49 0.53 -10.90
C ALA A 37 10.10 1.89 -10.54
N ALA A 38 9.35 2.78 -9.87
CA ALA A 38 9.85 4.08 -9.43
C ALA A 38 11.02 3.94 -8.42
N VAL A 39 10.92 2.99 -7.50
CA VAL A 39 12.01 2.68 -6.54
C VAL A 39 13.26 2.17 -7.25
N HIS A 40 13.11 1.37 -8.31
CA HIS A 40 14.23 0.89 -9.14
C HIS A 40 14.81 1.96 -10.06
N ALA A 41 14.00 2.92 -10.51
CA ALA A 41 14.42 4.07 -11.30
C ALA A 41 15.06 5.20 -10.45
N ALA A 42 15.44 4.91 -9.20
CA ALA A 42 16.01 5.86 -8.25
C ALA A 42 15.11 7.06 -7.89
N GLN A 43 13.79 6.99 -8.12
CA GLN A 43 12.84 8.05 -7.77
C GLN A 43 12.43 8.02 -6.30
N ARG A 44 13.24 7.47 -5.40
CA ARG A 44 12.88 7.27 -3.99
C ARG A 44 12.61 8.57 -3.24
N GLU A 45 13.30 9.65 -3.62
CA GLU A 45 13.15 10.98 -3.01
C GLU A 45 12.07 11.82 -3.68
N MET A 46 11.48 11.32 -4.76
CA MET A 46 10.35 11.97 -5.41
C MET A 46 9.17 12.05 -4.44
N ASN A 47 8.48 13.18 -4.44
CA ASN A 47 7.29 13.35 -3.64
C ASN A 47 6.20 12.35 -4.09
N ALA A 48 5.57 11.68 -3.14
CA ALA A 48 4.61 10.62 -3.41
C ALA A 48 3.35 11.11 -4.11
N PHE A 49 2.90 12.35 -3.82
CA PHE A 49 1.78 12.96 -4.54
C PHE A 49 2.13 13.26 -5.99
N VAL A 50 3.31 13.84 -6.25
CA VAL A 50 3.78 14.09 -7.64
C VAL A 50 3.89 12.78 -8.42
N TRP A 51 4.49 11.76 -7.83
CA TRP A 51 4.55 10.43 -8.45
C TRP A 51 3.16 9.84 -8.72
N LEU A 52 2.22 10.03 -7.79
CA LEU A 52 0.84 9.53 -7.93
C LEU A 52 0.15 10.13 -9.16
N GLU A 53 0.27 11.45 -9.36
CA GLU A 53 -0.36 12.13 -10.49
C GLU A 53 0.19 11.64 -11.83
N GLU A 54 1.48 11.32 -11.90
CA GLU A 54 2.12 10.82 -13.12
C GLU A 54 1.87 9.32 -13.36
N ALA A 55 2.01 8.49 -12.33
CA ALA A 55 2.01 7.03 -12.46
C ALA A 55 0.61 6.41 -12.35
N LEU A 56 -0.30 7.04 -11.59
CA LEU A 56 -1.62 6.52 -11.25
C LEU A 56 -2.67 7.63 -11.29
N PRO A 57 -2.95 8.21 -12.48
CA PRO A 57 -3.92 9.28 -12.60
C PRO A 57 -5.29 8.83 -12.10
N GLY A 58 -5.91 9.67 -11.26
CA GLY A 58 -7.19 9.40 -10.61
C GLY A 58 -7.10 8.65 -9.28
N ALA A 59 -5.93 8.10 -8.91
CA ALA A 59 -5.75 7.50 -7.59
C ALA A 59 -5.58 8.58 -6.51
N THR A 60 -5.99 8.27 -5.29
CA THR A 60 -5.89 9.16 -4.12
C THR A 60 -5.17 8.45 -2.98
N LEU A 61 -3.98 8.92 -2.62
CA LEU A 61 -3.26 8.45 -1.44
C LEU A 61 -3.90 8.93 -0.15
N LYS A 62 -3.68 8.20 0.94
CA LYS A 62 -3.97 8.72 2.28
C LYS A 62 -3.16 9.99 2.54
N PRO A 63 -3.72 11.02 3.20
CA PRO A 63 -3.05 12.30 3.41
C PRO A 63 -1.67 12.15 4.05
N ALA A 64 -1.53 11.28 5.05
CA ALA A 64 -0.26 11.02 5.74
C ALA A 64 0.86 10.49 4.81
N LEU A 65 0.51 9.86 3.69
CA LEU A 65 1.46 9.30 2.72
C LEU A 65 1.68 10.24 1.53
N ALA A 66 0.70 11.09 1.19
CA ALA A 66 0.79 12.02 0.07
C ALA A 66 1.87 13.10 0.27
N PHE A 67 2.12 13.51 1.52
CA PHE A 67 3.16 14.50 1.84
C PHE A 67 4.58 13.92 1.91
N GLY A 68 4.70 12.59 1.94
CA GLY A 68 6.00 11.91 2.01
C GLY A 68 6.64 11.70 0.64
N THR A 69 7.67 10.87 0.63
CA THR A 69 8.38 10.42 -0.57
C THR A 69 7.91 9.06 -1.07
N VAL A 70 8.18 8.74 -2.33
CA VAL A 70 7.97 7.39 -2.91
C VAL A 70 8.66 6.32 -2.07
N GLY A 71 9.86 6.60 -1.54
CA GLY A 71 10.58 5.68 -0.65
C GLY A 71 9.92 5.49 0.72
N GLU A 72 9.25 6.51 1.25
CA GLU A 72 8.43 6.39 2.47
C GLU A 72 7.13 5.64 2.22
N LEU A 73 6.49 5.86 1.06
CA LEU A 73 5.32 5.08 0.62
C LEU A 73 5.66 3.60 0.50
N TYR A 74 6.79 3.28 -0.16
CA TYR A 74 7.28 1.91 -0.27
C TYR A 74 7.55 1.29 1.10
N ARG A 75 8.25 1.99 2.01
CA ARG A 75 8.49 1.49 3.37
C ARG A 75 7.22 1.33 4.20
N SER A 76 6.23 2.21 4.01
CA SER A 76 4.94 2.15 4.69
C SER A 76 4.14 0.91 4.29
N TYR A 77 4.31 0.45 3.05
CA TYR A 77 3.74 -0.82 2.59
C TYR A 77 4.56 -2.04 3.03
N THR A 78 5.90 -2.00 2.93
CA THR A 78 6.72 -3.19 3.22
C THR A 78 6.82 -3.49 4.71
N ARG A 79 6.92 -2.48 5.59
CA ARG A 79 7.08 -2.71 7.04
C ARG A 79 5.93 -3.51 7.67
N PRO A 80 4.64 -3.22 7.40
CA PRO A 80 3.53 -4.04 7.88
C PRO A 80 3.54 -5.46 7.29
N ALA A 81 3.91 -5.61 6.01
CA ALA A 81 3.99 -6.90 5.35
C ALA A 81 5.13 -7.78 5.91
N GLU A 82 6.29 -7.19 6.16
CA GLU A 82 7.44 -7.82 6.81
C GLU A 82 7.11 -8.19 8.27
N PHE A 83 6.43 -7.32 9.01
CA PHE A 83 5.98 -7.60 10.37
C PHE A 83 4.93 -8.72 10.43
N GLY A 84 4.02 -8.79 9.45
CA GLY A 84 3.08 -9.89 9.29
C GLY A 84 3.78 -11.22 9.02
N ARG A 85 4.78 -11.23 8.13
CA ARG A 85 5.62 -12.40 7.85
C ARG A 85 6.40 -12.86 9.09
N LEU A 86 7.02 -11.95 9.83
CA LEU A 86 7.76 -12.25 11.06
C LEU A 86 6.86 -12.83 12.16
N LYS A 87 5.63 -12.33 12.32
CA LYS A 87 4.66 -12.89 13.27
C LYS A 87 4.22 -14.31 12.92
N GLN A 88 4.14 -14.66 11.64
CA GLN A 88 3.85 -16.04 11.24
C GLN A 88 5.00 -16.98 11.56
N VAL A 89 6.26 -16.54 11.38
CA VAL A 89 7.45 -17.32 11.78
C VAL A 89 7.49 -17.55 13.29
N TRP A 90 7.10 -16.57 14.10
CA TRP A 90 7.08 -16.69 15.57
C TRP A 90 5.94 -17.54 16.15
N ARG A 91 4.97 -17.95 15.32
CA ARG A 91 3.87 -18.84 15.72
C ARG A 91 3.99 -20.25 15.16
N ALA A 92 5.05 -20.54 14.40
CA ALA A 92 5.35 -21.85 13.84
C ALA A 92 6.25 -22.67 14.77
#